data_AF-A0A937CA98-F1
#
_entry.id   AF-A0A937CA98-F1
#
_cell.length_a   1.000
_cell.length_b   1.000
_cell.length_c   1.000
_cell.angle_alpha   90.00
_cell.angle_beta   90.00
_cell.angle_gamma   90.00
#
_symmetry.space_group_name_H-M   'P 1'
#
loop_
_entity.id
_entity.type
_entity.pdbx_description
1 polymer ?
#
loop_
_entity_poly.entity_id
_entity_poly.type
_entity_poly.pdbx_seq_one_letter_code
_entity_poly.pdbx_strand_id
1 'polypeptide(L)'
;MSDISVLSNQYDKLVSTSEKVNNSVIAFKKRSILNDDANKTKYPKLKITTEELDMAKSILVLFLENIQKLMEDDYMESDFIPVTVLEDYKLRLSANPYLKEDLKKLLDLLKQNKPVGEENISVLDTILLILDNERSSLFKKLRTARG
;
A
#
# COMPACT_ATOMS: atom_id res chain seq x y z
N MET A 1 19.37 18.74 15.33
CA MET A 1 19.24 17.53 14.48
C MET A 1 19.52 17.97 13.06
N SER A 2 20.34 17.24 12.29
CA SER A 2 20.58 17.60 10.89
C SER A 2 19.39 17.19 10.03
N ASP A 3 19.08 17.99 9.01
CA ASP A 3 18.00 17.72 8.05
C ASP A 3 18.16 16.35 7.37
N ILE A 4 19.40 15.88 7.22
CA ILE A 4 19.75 14.57 6.69
C ILE A 4 19.23 13.43 7.60
N SER A 5 19.33 13.56 8.93
CA SER A 5 18.82 12.54 9.85
C SER A 5 17.29 12.45 9.80
N VAL A 6 16.60 13.58 9.65
CA VAL A 6 15.14 13.62 9.52
C VAL A 6 14.71 12.96 8.20
N LEU A 7 15.36 13.31 7.08
CA LEU A 7 15.08 12.71 5.78
C LEU A 7 15.35 11.20 5.75
N SER A 8 16.41 10.73 6.42
CA SER A 8 16.73 9.29 6.50
C SER A 8 15.64 8.52 7.23
N ASN A 9 15.21 9.00 8.40
CA ASN A 9 14.15 8.36 9.18
C ASN A 9 12.82 8.30 8.40
N GLN A 10 12.51 9.35 7.65
CA GLN A 10 11.30 9.39 6.81
C GLN A 10 11.38 8.38 5.66
N TYR A 11 12.55 8.22 5.05
CA TYR A 11 12.77 7.22 4.03
C TYR A 11 12.63 5.81 4.57
N ASP A 12 13.22 5.51 5.72
CA ASP A 12 13.12 4.19 6.35
C ASP A 12 11.67 3.84 6.71
N LYS A 13 10.88 4.83 7.19
CA LYS A 13 9.45 4.68 7.43
C LYS A 13 8.68 4.33 6.15
N LEU A 14 9.00 4.99 5.05
CA LEU A 14 8.35 4.79 3.75
C LEU A 14 8.71 3.43 3.14
N VAL A 15 9.97 3.00 3.25
CA VAL A 15 10.44 1.67 2.86
C VAL A 15 9.69 0.60 3.65
N SER A 16 9.67 0.69 4.99
CA SER A 16 8.99 -0.29 5.84
C SER A 16 7.49 -0.38 5.52
N THR A 17 6.85 0.75 5.24
CA THR A 17 5.44 0.80 4.83
C THR A 17 5.23 0.11 3.49
N SER A 18 6.02 0.47 2.47
CA SER A 18 5.92 -0.14 1.12
C SER A 18 6.12 -1.66 1.19
N GLU A 19 7.12 -2.14 1.91
CA GLU A 19 7.37 -3.58 2.08
C GLU A 19 6.20 -4.31 2.75
N LYS A 20 5.66 -3.77 3.86
CA LYS A 20 4.53 -4.37 4.58
C LYS A 20 3.28 -4.44 3.72
N VAL A 21 2.94 -3.35 3.04
CA VAL A 21 1.75 -3.28 2.18
C VAL A 21 1.94 -4.21 0.99
N ASN A 22 3.09 -4.18 0.31
CA ASN A 22 3.37 -5.03 -0.84
C ASN A 22 3.32 -6.52 -0.48
N ASN A 23 3.94 -6.93 0.64
CA ASN A 23 3.84 -8.31 1.12
C ASN A 23 2.39 -8.73 1.40
N SER A 24 1.58 -7.80 1.90
CA SER A 24 0.16 -8.05 2.12
C SER A 24 -0.61 -8.21 0.80
N VAL A 25 -0.36 -7.36 -0.20
CA VAL A 25 -0.94 -7.51 -1.55
C VAL A 25 -0.53 -8.85 -2.18
N ILE A 26 0.74 -9.23 -2.04
CA ILE A 26 1.25 -10.53 -2.51
C ILE A 26 0.48 -11.67 -1.85
N ALA A 27 0.23 -11.63 -0.54
CA ALA A 27 -0.56 -12.65 0.16
C ALA A 27 -1.97 -12.81 -0.47
N PHE A 28 -2.65 -11.71 -0.78
CA PHE A 28 -3.95 -11.75 -1.46
C PHE A 28 -3.85 -12.27 -2.91
N LYS A 29 -2.81 -11.88 -3.66
CA LYS A 29 -2.54 -12.42 -5.01
C LYS A 29 -2.32 -13.94 -4.97
N LYS A 30 -1.51 -14.43 -4.02
CA LYS A 30 -1.29 -15.87 -3.81
C LYS A 30 -2.60 -16.60 -3.53
N ARG A 31 -3.46 -16.05 -2.65
CA ARG A 31 -4.78 -16.63 -2.37
C ARG A 31 -5.67 -16.69 -3.61
N SER A 32 -5.68 -15.63 -4.41
CA SER A 32 -6.45 -15.61 -5.66
C SER A 32 -5.98 -16.71 -6.62
N ILE A 33 -4.67 -16.85 -6.82
CA ILE A 33 -4.07 -17.90 -7.64
C ILE A 33 -4.42 -19.30 -7.10
N LEU A 34 -4.38 -19.51 -5.79
CA LEU A 34 -4.69 -20.80 -5.17
C LEU A 34 -6.18 -21.17 -5.20
N ASN A 35 -7.08 -20.22 -5.43
CA ASN A 35 -8.50 -20.50 -5.61
C ASN A 35 -8.84 -21.05 -7.01
N ASP A 36 -7.94 -20.89 -7.99
CA ASP A 36 -8.08 -21.45 -9.33
C ASP A 36 -7.46 -22.87 -9.37
N ASP A 37 -8.28 -23.87 -9.65
CA ASP A 37 -7.86 -25.28 -9.69
C ASP A 37 -6.80 -25.55 -10.76
N ALA A 38 -6.76 -24.79 -11.87
CA ALA A 38 -5.73 -24.92 -12.89
C ALA A 38 -4.34 -24.50 -12.36
N ASN A 39 -4.31 -23.53 -11.44
CA ASN A 39 -3.08 -23.00 -10.86
C ASN A 39 -2.54 -23.85 -9.71
N LYS A 40 -3.38 -24.64 -9.04
CA LYS A 40 -2.92 -25.61 -8.03
C LYS A 40 -1.98 -26.66 -8.64
N THR A 41 -2.26 -27.09 -9.87
CA THR A 41 -1.39 -28.03 -10.61
C THR A 41 -0.11 -27.35 -11.09
N LYS A 42 -0.17 -26.07 -11.48
CA LYS A 42 0.97 -25.30 -11.98
C LYS A 42 1.94 -24.85 -10.87
N TYR A 43 1.43 -24.60 -9.67
CA TYR A 43 2.22 -24.10 -8.53
C TYR A 43 2.02 -24.96 -7.26
N PRO A 44 2.44 -26.23 -7.26
CA PRO A 44 2.16 -27.17 -6.15
C PRO A 44 2.85 -26.82 -4.82
N LYS A 45 3.87 -25.96 -4.86
CA LYS A 45 4.59 -25.48 -3.66
C LYS A 45 4.01 -24.17 -3.09
N LEU A 46 3.09 -23.53 -3.80
CA LEU A 46 2.49 -22.29 -3.35
C LEU A 46 1.55 -22.62 -2.17
N LYS A 47 1.88 -22.09 -1.00
CA LYS A 47 1.09 -22.25 0.21
C LYS A 47 0.94 -20.88 0.86
N ILE A 48 -0.21 -20.67 1.45
CA ILE A 48 -0.50 -19.49 2.26
C ILE A 48 -1.26 -19.97 3.49
N THR A 49 -0.83 -19.53 4.66
CA THR A 49 -1.53 -19.86 5.91
C THR A 49 -2.66 -18.86 6.13
N THR A 50 -3.69 -19.29 6.87
CA THR A 50 -4.77 -18.39 7.29
C THR A 50 -4.21 -17.23 8.13
N GLU A 51 -3.22 -17.50 8.98
CA GLU A 51 -2.53 -16.49 9.79
C GLU A 51 -1.81 -15.42 8.94
N GLU A 52 -1.11 -15.83 7.87
CA GLU A 52 -0.48 -14.90 6.91
C GLU A 52 -1.52 -14.01 6.25
N LEU A 53 -2.68 -14.57 5.89
CA LEU A 53 -3.78 -13.83 5.30
C LEU A 53 -4.46 -12.85 6.27
N ASP A 54 -4.67 -13.25 7.53
CA ASP A 54 -5.31 -12.40 8.53
C ASP A 54 -4.41 -11.23 8.92
N MET A 55 -3.09 -11.47 9.03
CA MET A 55 -2.11 -10.40 9.22
C MET A 55 -2.07 -9.45 8.01
N ALA A 56 -1.98 -9.99 6.79
CA ALA A 56 -1.99 -9.20 5.56
C ALA A 56 -3.27 -8.35 5.44
N LYS A 57 -4.42 -8.94 5.77
CA LYS A 57 -5.70 -8.23 5.79
C LYS A 57 -5.67 -7.07 6.79
N SER A 58 -5.21 -7.32 8.01
CA SER A 58 -5.18 -6.31 9.06
C SER A 58 -4.29 -5.13 8.67
N ILE A 59 -3.11 -5.42 8.10
CA ILE A 59 -2.19 -4.39 7.59
C ILE A 59 -2.83 -3.59 6.45
N LEU A 60 -3.45 -4.25 5.48
CA LEU A 60 -4.10 -3.57 4.36
C LEU A 60 -5.28 -2.72 4.81
N VAL A 61 -6.13 -3.20 5.71
CA VAL A 61 -7.26 -2.43 6.22
C VAL A 61 -6.76 -1.15 6.90
N LEU A 62 -5.79 -1.25 7.82
CA LEU A 62 -5.24 -0.08 8.50
C LEU A 62 -4.61 0.92 7.53
N PHE A 63 -3.87 0.43 6.54
CA PHE A 63 -3.23 1.27 5.53
C PHE A 63 -4.27 1.97 4.63
N LEU A 64 -5.25 1.23 4.13
CA LEU A 64 -6.29 1.78 3.25
C LEU A 64 -7.24 2.72 3.98
N GLU A 65 -7.55 2.47 5.25
CA GLU A 65 -8.28 3.42 6.10
C GLU A 65 -7.49 4.71 6.30
N ASN A 66 -6.17 4.62 6.48
CA ASN A 66 -5.34 5.81 6.56
C ASN A 66 -5.33 6.59 5.23
N ILE A 67 -5.24 5.91 4.09
CA ILE A 67 -5.37 6.56 2.77
C ILE A 67 -6.73 7.21 2.60
N GLN A 68 -7.80 6.52 2.99
CA GLN A 68 -9.16 7.05 2.89
C GLN A 68 -9.28 8.36 3.66
N LYS A 69 -8.77 8.40 4.89
CA LYS A 69 -8.70 9.63 5.69
C LYS A 69 -7.82 10.69 5.04
N LEU A 70 -6.67 10.32 4.46
CA LEU A 70 -5.79 11.27 3.76
C LEU A 70 -6.45 11.93 2.54
N MET A 71 -7.37 11.22 1.88
CA MET A 71 -8.19 11.75 0.78
C MET A 71 -9.39 12.59 1.25
N GLU A 72 -9.53 12.82 2.55
CA GLU A 72 -10.43 13.81 3.15
C GLU A 72 -9.60 15.10 3.42
N ASP A 73 -10.16 16.25 3.06
CA ASP A 73 -9.41 17.52 2.94
C ASP A 73 -8.74 17.97 4.25
N ASP A 74 -9.29 17.57 5.41
CA ASP A 74 -8.83 18.02 6.73
C ASP A 74 -7.71 17.18 7.35
N TYR A 75 -7.31 16.05 6.74
CA TYR A 75 -6.43 15.08 7.41
C TYR A 75 -4.94 15.28 7.06
N MET A 76 -4.17 15.97 7.90
CA MET A 76 -2.76 16.33 7.63
C MET A 76 -1.73 15.42 8.31
N GLU A 77 -2.15 14.28 8.88
CA GLU A 77 -1.26 13.37 9.60
C GLU A 77 -1.36 11.95 9.04
N SER A 78 -0.26 11.21 9.01
CA SER A 78 -0.29 9.79 8.63
C SER A 78 0.70 8.95 9.42
N ASP A 79 0.19 7.84 9.92
CA ASP A 79 0.99 6.81 10.57
C ASP A 79 1.90 6.08 9.57
N PHE A 80 1.57 6.12 8.28
CA PHE A 80 2.24 5.36 7.22
C PHE A 80 3.07 6.25 6.30
N ILE A 81 2.56 7.44 5.96
CA ILE A 81 3.16 8.35 4.99
C ILE A 81 3.86 9.50 5.74
N PRO A 82 5.16 9.75 5.50
CA PRO A 82 5.85 10.91 6.08
C PRO A 82 5.23 12.24 5.65
N VAL A 83 5.16 13.22 6.57
CA VAL A 83 4.62 14.57 6.31
C VAL A 83 5.26 15.24 5.08
N THR A 84 6.56 15.02 4.86
CA THR A 84 7.33 15.63 3.77
C THR A 84 6.95 15.17 2.36
N VAL A 85 6.26 14.04 2.24
CA VAL A 85 5.74 13.52 0.95
C VAL A 85 4.22 13.44 0.95
N LEU A 86 3.57 13.87 2.03
CA LEU A 86 2.14 13.68 2.24
C LEU A 86 1.32 14.45 1.20
N GLU A 87 1.66 15.72 0.96
CA GLU A 87 0.96 16.56 -0.02
C GLU A 87 1.15 16.02 -1.44
N ASP A 88 2.38 15.70 -1.83
CA ASP A 88 2.69 15.10 -3.14
C ASP A 88 1.92 13.78 -3.34
N TYR A 89 1.88 12.93 -2.29
CA TYR A 89 1.14 11.68 -2.30
C TYR A 89 -0.37 11.90 -2.45
N LYS A 90 -0.95 12.83 -1.68
CA LYS A 90 -2.38 13.20 -1.78
C LYS A 90 -2.75 13.73 -3.16
N LEU A 91 -1.92 14.58 -3.74
CA LEU A 91 -2.14 15.13 -5.09
C LEU A 91 -2.18 14.02 -6.13
N ARG A 92 -1.27 13.05 -6.06
CA ARG A 92 -1.26 11.89 -6.97
C ARG A 92 -2.44 10.96 -6.77
N LEU A 93 -2.86 10.73 -5.53
CA LEU A 93 -4.08 9.95 -5.26
C LEU A 93 -5.31 10.63 -5.84
N SER A 94 -5.40 11.96 -5.67
CA SER A 94 -6.55 12.77 -6.13
C SER A 94 -6.59 12.94 -7.65
N ALA A 95 -5.48 12.67 -8.35
CA ALA A 95 -5.43 12.68 -9.81
C ALA A 95 -6.30 11.57 -10.45
N ASN A 96 -6.62 10.51 -9.69
CA ASN A 96 -7.55 9.48 -10.14
C ASN A 96 -8.95 9.72 -9.52
N PRO A 97 -9.94 10.20 -10.31
CA PRO A 97 -11.26 10.56 -9.79
C PRO A 97 -12.06 9.38 -9.23
N TYR A 98 -11.78 8.15 -9.71
CA TYR A 98 -12.50 6.95 -9.28
C TYR A 98 -11.86 6.27 -8.06
N LEU A 99 -10.61 6.63 -7.73
CA LEU A 99 -9.85 5.96 -6.69
C LEU A 99 -10.55 6.00 -5.32
N LYS A 100 -11.23 7.09 -4.99
CA LYS A 100 -11.93 7.24 -3.71
C LYS A 100 -13.08 6.23 -3.58
N GLU A 101 -13.86 6.04 -4.63
CA GLU A 101 -14.97 5.08 -4.64
C GLU A 101 -14.44 3.64 -4.65
N ASP A 102 -13.39 3.38 -5.43
CA ASP A 102 -12.79 2.05 -5.53
C ASP A 102 -12.08 1.63 -4.24
N LEU A 103 -11.41 2.57 -3.56
CA LEU A 103 -10.85 2.37 -2.24
C LEU A 103 -11.93 2.01 -1.21
N LYS A 104 -13.07 2.70 -1.25
CA LYS A 104 -14.21 2.41 -0.35
C LYS A 104 -14.76 1.01 -0.59
N LYS A 105 -14.98 0.62 -1.85
CA LYS A 105 -15.43 -0.73 -2.21
C LYS A 105 -14.43 -1.80 -1.73
N LEU A 106 -13.14 -1.57 -1.97
CA LEU A 106 -12.08 -2.48 -1.55
C LEU A 106 -12.03 -2.64 -0.01
N LEU A 107 -12.15 -1.55 0.72
CA LEU A 107 -12.23 -1.57 2.19
C LEU A 107 -13.44 -2.37 2.69
N ASP A 108 -14.61 -2.18 2.08
CA ASP A 108 -15.81 -2.93 2.43
C ASP A 108 -15.64 -4.43 2.15
N LEU A 109 -15.03 -4.81 1.03
CA LEU A 109 -14.75 -6.20 0.69
C LEU A 109 -13.79 -6.84 1.71
N LEU A 110 -12.70 -6.15 2.04
CA LEU A 110 -11.72 -6.62 3.02
C LEU A 110 -12.38 -6.78 4.39
N LYS A 111 -13.14 -5.79 4.86
CA LYS A 111 -13.84 -5.85 6.16
C LYS A 111 -14.85 -7.00 6.22
N GLN A 112 -15.61 -7.20 5.16
CA GLN A 112 -16.64 -8.26 5.07
C GLN A 112 -16.07 -9.66 4.77
N ASN A 113 -14.74 -9.83 4.73
CA ASN A 113 -14.09 -11.10 4.37
C ASN A 113 -14.53 -11.63 2.99
N LYS A 114 -14.92 -10.74 2.08
CA LYS A 114 -15.31 -11.11 0.73
C LYS A 114 -14.07 -11.32 -0.15
N PRO A 115 -14.16 -12.18 -1.18
CA PRO A 115 -13.08 -12.35 -2.13
C PRO A 115 -12.74 -11.02 -2.82
N VAL A 116 -11.45 -10.74 -2.91
CA VAL A 116 -10.90 -9.55 -3.57
C VAL A 116 -10.63 -9.92 -5.03
N GLY A 117 -11.40 -9.35 -5.96
CA GLY A 117 -11.26 -9.56 -7.40
C GLY A 117 -10.04 -8.85 -8.01
N GLU A 118 -9.75 -9.12 -9.29
CA GLU A 118 -8.62 -8.51 -10.01
C GLU A 118 -8.72 -6.97 -10.07
N GLU A 119 -9.93 -6.43 -10.20
CA GLU A 119 -10.18 -4.99 -10.21
C GLU A 119 -9.73 -4.33 -8.89
N ASN A 120 -9.94 -5.02 -7.77
CA ASN A 120 -9.54 -4.55 -6.45
C ASN A 120 -8.03 -4.67 -6.23
N ILE A 121 -7.41 -5.71 -6.79
CA ILE A 121 -5.95 -5.88 -6.81
C ILE A 121 -5.30 -4.77 -7.63
N SER A 122 -5.90 -4.36 -8.75
CA SER A 122 -5.40 -3.26 -9.57
C SER A 122 -5.43 -1.92 -8.83
N VAL A 123 -6.41 -1.70 -7.96
CA VAL A 123 -6.47 -0.51 -7.08
C VAL A 123 -5.30 -0.51 -6.10
N LEU A 124 -5.03 -1.66 -5.47
CA LEU A 124 -3.88 -1.84 -4.58
C LEU A 124 -2.54 -1.59 -5.30
N ASP A 125 -2.40 -2.12 -6.51
CA ASP A 125 -1.20 -1.91 -7.33
C ASP A 125 -1.02 -0.43 -7.71
N THR A 126 -2.11 0.29 -7.99
CA THR A 126 -2.07 1.73 -8.26
C THR A 126 -1.57 2.52 -7.04
N ILE A 127 -2.11 2.21 -5.86
CA ILE A 127 -1.71 2.85 -4.61
C ILE A 127 -0.23 2.57 -4.31
N LEU A 128 0.21 1.32 -4.46
CA LEU A 128 1.60 0.92 -4.27
C LEU A 128 2.54 1.61 -5.26
N LEU A 129 2.13 1.77 -6.52
CA LEU A 129 2.92 2.48 -7.52
C LEU A 129 3.14 3.94 -7.13
N ILE A 130 2.09 4.62 -6.63
CA ILE A 130 2.21 5.99 -6.15
C ILE A 130 3.19 6.05 -4.96
N LEU A 131 3.09 5.10 -4.02
CA LEU A 131 3.97 5.01 -2.86
C LEU A 131 5.44 4.81 -3.25
N ASP A 132 5.70 3.91 -4.21
CA ASP A 132 7.03 3.61 -4.71
C ASP A 132 7.66 4.75 -5.50
N ASN A 133 6.84 5.56 -6.18
CA ASN A 133 7.29 6.79 -6.81
C ASN A 133 7.76 7.81 -5.77
N GLU A 134 7.04 7.96 -4.65
CA GLU A 134 7.45 8.85 -3.56
C GLU A 134 8.72 8.36 -2.87
N ARG A 135 8.85 7.04 -2.64
CA ARG A 135 10.10 6.45 -2.15
C ARG A 135 11.27 6.79 -3.06
N SER A 136 11.09 6.65 -4.37
CA SER A 136 12.12 6.94 -5.37
C SER A 136 12.47 8.43 -5.41
N SER A 137 11.48 9.32 -5.24
CA SER A 137 11.67 10.77 -5.14
C SER A 137 12.49 11.13 -3.90
N LEU A 138 12.11 10.61 -2.74
CA LEU A 138 12.79 10.86 -1.46
C LEU A 138 14.23 10.33 -1.47
N PHE A 139 14.46 9.15 -2.06
CA PHE A 139 15.81 8.61 -2.24
C PHE A 139 16.71 9.53 -3.09
N LYS A 140 16.17 10.07 -4.20
CA LYS A 140 16.91 11.04 -5.02
C LYS A 140 17.26 12.30 -4.23
N LYS A 141 16.33 12.85 -3.44
CA LYS A 141 16.56 14.00 -2.55
C LYS A 141 17.64 13.71 -1.50
N LEU A 142 17.61 12.54 -0.88
CA LEU A 142 18.64 12.08 0.07
C LEU A 142 20.02 11.98 -0.57
N ARG A 143 20.10 11.44 -1.79
CA ARG A 143 21.36 11.31 -2.52
C ARG A 143 21.95 12.68 -2.88
N THR A 144 21.14 13.64 -3.29
CA THR A 144 21.59 15.00 -3.62
C THR A 144 21.94 15.84 -2.39
N ALA A 145 21.32 15.58 -1.23
CA ALA A 145 21.65 16.29 0.01
C ALA A 145 22.97 15.80 0.66
N ARG A 146 23.48 14.63 0.23
CA ARG A 146 24.74 14.03 0.70
C ARG A 146 25.95 14.35 -0.18
N GLY A 147 25.74 14.87 -1.39
CA GLY A 147 26.79 15.19 -2.37
C GLY A 147 26.90 16.68 -2.59
#